data_AF-A0A7Y1ZFT3-F1
#
_entry.id   AF-A0A7Y1ZFT3-F1
#
_cell.length_a   1.000
_cell.length_b   1.000
_cell.length_c   1.000
_cell.angle_alpha   90.00
_cell.angle_beta   90.00
_cell.angle_gamma   90.00
#
_symmetry.space_group_name_H-M   'P 1'
#
loop_
_entity.id
_entity.type
_entity.pdbx_description
1 polymer ?
#
loop_
_entity_poly.entity_id
_entity_poly.type
_entity_poly.pdbx_seq_one_letter_code
_entity_poly.pdbx_strand_id
1 'polypeptide(L)'
;MTDSKASKYPDLVHIYSQCSGPGGLRMAEFLGDRIGLREGMRVLDVGIFRGIQTCFLAKEYGCNMVAIDPWTDEFGLNTDGRPYIEHLMDNARDWGVEDQVMGLQLAMPDSKFADGTFDAVYSSTAFEMIRGLFGEEEYVKS
;
A
#
# COMPACT_ATOMS: atom_id res chain seq x y z
N MET A 1 1.68 -15.94 23.09
CA MET A 1 1.86 -14.96 22.02
C MET A 1 2.11 -15.75 20.76
N THR A 2 1.16 -15.72 19.82
CA THR A 2 1.41 -16.20 18.45
C THR A 2 2.54 -15.37 17.87
N ASP A 3 3.48 -16.01 17.19
CA ASP A 3 4.56 -15.31 16.48
C ASP A 3 3.94 -14.35 15.48
N SER A 4 4.27 -13.05 15.60
CA SER A 4 3.74 -12.01 14.71
C SER A 4 4.29 -12.21 13.30
N LYS A 5 3.43 -12.08 12.29
CA LYS A 5 3.78 -12.16 10.86
C LYS A 5 4.88 -11.16 10.52
N ALA A 6 4.77 -9.93 11.02
CA ALA A 6 5.76 -8.88 10.81
C ALA A 6 7.14 -9.22 11.40
N SER A 7 7.21 -10.07 12.42
CA SER A 7 8.48 -10.44 13.05
C SER A 7 9.36 -11.34 12.18
N LYS A 8 8.84 -11.87 11.06
CA LYS A 8 9.60 -12.59 10.03
C LYS A 8 10.56 -11.70 9.23
N TYR A 9 10.41 -10.37 9.33
CA TYR A 9 11.11 -9.38 8.51
C TYR A 9 11.97 -8.45 9.39
N PRO A 10 13.16 -8.90 9.82
CA PRO A 10 13.96 -8.19 10.82
C PRO A 10 14.75 -6.99 10.27
N ASP A 11 14.88 -6.84 8.94
CA ASP A 11 15.58 -5.69 8.34
C ASP A 11 14.70 -4.44 8.36
N LEU A 12 14.59 -3.84 9.55
CA LEU A 12 13.77 -2.66 9.76
C LEU A 12 14.28 -1.45 8.97
N VAL A 13 15.59 -1.34 8.72
CA VAL A 13 16.14 -0.22 7.94
C VAL A 13 15.59 -0.27 6.52
N HIS A 14 15.64 -1.44 5.89
CA HIS A 14 15.05 -1.61 4.57
C HIS A 14 13.54 -1.38 4.58
N ILE A 15 12.80 -2.02 5.51
CA ILE A 15 11.34 -1.86 5.59
C ILE A 15 10.93 -0.39 5.72
N TYR A 16 11.54 0.35 6.64
CA TYR A 16 11.19 1.76 6.85
C TYR A 16 11.65 2.66 5.70
N SER A 17 12.66 2.26 4.91
CA SER A 17 13.00 2.98 3.67
C SER A 17 11.93 2.88 2.58
N GLN A 18 11.01 1.93 2.70
CA GLN A 18 9.91 1.67 1.75
C GLN A 18 8.53 2.09 2.28
N CYS A 19 8.45 2.66 3.48
CA CYS A 19 7.19 3.11 4.09
C CYS A 19 7.06 4.65 4.01
N SER A 20 5.83 5.12 3.85
CA SER A 20 5.48 6.55 3.94
C SER A 20 5.48 7.09 5.37
N GLY A 21 5.31 6.23 6.39
CA GLY A 21 5.10 6.67 7.77
C GLY A 21 5.41 5.65 8.86
N PRO A 22 5.17 6.02 10.14
CA PRO A 22 5.52 5.20 11.29
C PRO A 22 4.68 3.91 11.36
N GLY A 23 5.25 2.86 11.96
CA GLY A 23 4.54 1.61 12.27
C GLY A 23 4.87 0.42 11.38
N GLY A 24 5.33 0.66 10.15
CA GLY A 24 5.84 -0.40 9.25
C GLY A 24 4.91 -1.61 9.12
N LEU A 25 5.50 -2.81 9.04
CA LEU A 25 4.72 -4.05 8.88
C LEU A 25 3.87 -4.41 10.10
N ARG A 26 4.24 -3.94 11.30
CA ARG A 26 3.44 -4.21 12.51
C ARG A 26 2.11 -3.46 12.49
N MET A 27 2.09 -2.26 11.94
CA MET A 27 0.83 -1.53 11.72
C MET A 27 -0.02 -2.25 10.67
N ALA A 28 0.60 -2.70 9.57
CA ALA A 28 -0.10 -3.46 8.53
C ALA A 28 -0.71 -4.74 9.09
N GLU A 29 0.04 -5.50 9.90
CA GLU A 29 -0.46 -6.69 10.60
C GLU A 29 -1.63 -6.35 11.53
N PHE A 30 -1.47 -5.33 12.37
CA PHE A 30 -2.52 -4.92 13.31
C PHE A 30 -3.82 -4.55 12.59
N LEU A 31 -3.74 -3.72 11.54
CA LEU A 31 -4.90 -3.30 10.77
C LEU A 31 -5.53 -4.47 10.00
N GLY A 32 -4.69 -5.31 9.35
CA GLY A 32 -5.14 -6.49 8.62
C GLY A 32 -5.90 -7.47 9.51
N ASP A 33 -5.40 -7.72 10.72
CA ASP A 33 -6.10 -8.54 11.72
C ASP A 33 -7.42 -7.90 12.17
N ARG A 34 -7.47 -6.57 12.34
CA ARG A 34 -8.66 -5.86 12.82
C ARG A 34 -9.78 -5.80 11.79
N ILE A 35 -9.46 -5.72 10.50
CA ILE A 35 -10.44 -5.77 9.40
C ILE A 35 -10.74 -7.21 8.96
N GLY A 36 -10.07 -8.20 9.54
CA GLY A 36 -10.34 -9.62 9.30
C GLY A 36 -9.89 -10.12 7.93
N LEU A 37 -8.74 -9.65 7.46
CA LEU A 37 -8.15 -10.12 6.20
C LEU A 37 -7.94 -11.64 6.22
N ARG A 38 -8.27 -12.27 5.10
CA ARG A 38 -8.15 -13.71 4.91
C ARG A 38 -7.76 -14.01 3.47
N GLU A 39 -7.22 -15.21 3.28
CA GLU A 39 -6.80 -15.71 1.98
C GLU A 39 -7.92 -15.61 0.94
N GLY A 40 -7.54 -15.18 -0.26
CA GLY A 40 -8.42 -15.02 -1.42
C GLY A 40 -9.23 -13.73 -1.45
N MET A 41 -9.24 -12.90 -0.39
CA MET A 41 -9.92 -11.61 -0.42
C MET A 41 -9.32 -10.68 -1.48
N ARG A 42 -10.19 -9.90 -2.13
CA ARG A 42 -9.80 -8.77 -2.99
C ARG A 42 -9.77 -7.51 -2.14
N VAL A 43 -8.59 -6.94 -1.98
CA VAL A 43 -8.36 -5.80 -1.08
C VAL A 43 -7.91 -4.60 -1.89
N LEU A 44 -8.56 -3.46 -1.68
CA LEU A 44 -8.10 -2.17 -2.19
C LEU A 44 -7.14 -1.53 -1.20
N ASP A 45 -5.92 -1.26 -1.61
CA ASP A 45 -4.93 -0.47 -0.85
C ASP A 45 -4.83 0.94 -1.44
N VAL A 46 -5.08 1.96 -0.61
CA VAL A 46 -5.13 3.37 -1.03
C VAL A 46 -3.97 4.15 -0.45
N GLY A 47 -3.16 4.75 -1.34
CA GLY A 47 -1.97 5.52 -0.99
C GLY A 47 -0.87 4.60 -0.47
N ILE A 48 -0.32 3.83 -1.40
CA ILE A 48 0.57 2.71 -1.12
C ILE A 48 2.02 3.13 -0.88
N PHE A 49 2.40 4.37 -1.28
CA PHE A 49 3.79 4.77 -1.37
C PHE A 49 4.59 3.71 -2.15
N ARG A 50 5.75 3.24 -1.68
CA ARG A 50 6.51 2.18 -2.36
C ARG A 50 5.94 0.76 -2.19
N GLY A 51 4.79 0.59 -1.53
CA GLY A 51 4.01 -0.65 -1.59
C GLY A 51 4.50 -1.82 -0.74
N ILE A 52 5.46 -1.63 0.16
CA ILE A 52 6.00 -2.74 0.99
C ILE A 52 4.93 -3.35 1.92
N GLN A 53 4.02 -2.52 2.44
CA GLN A 53 2.90 -2.98 3.26
C GLN A 53 1.89 -3.76 2.42
N THR A 54 1.61 -3.32 1.20
CA THR A 54 0.77 -4.05 0.22
C THR A 54 1.33 -5.45 -0.04
N CYS A 55 2.65 -5.56 -0.29
CA CYS A 55 3.33 -6.84 -0.52
C CYS A 55 3.26 -7.76 0.70
N PHE A 56 3.41 -7.18 1.89
CA PHE A 56 3.25 -7.91 3.15
C PHE A 56 1.84 -8.47 3.32
N LEU A 57 0.80 -7.67 3.04
CA LEU A 57 -0.59 -8.12 3.12
C LEU A 57 -0.88 -9.23 2.11
N ALA A 58 -0.42 -9.10 0.86
CA ALA A 58 -0.53 -10.16 -0.14
C ALA A 58 0.11 -11.46 0.35
N LYS A 59 1.36 -11.40 0.83
CA LYS A 59 2.16 -12.56 1.23
C LYS A 59 1.63 -13.26 2.47
N GLU A 60 1.34 -12.49 3.52
CA GLU A 60 1.08 -13.05 4.86
C GLU A 60 -0.41 -13.30 5.13
N TYR A 61 -1.30 -12.67 4.36
CA TYR A 61 -2.74 -12.91 4.42
C TYR A 61 -3.28 -13.60 3.17
N GLY A 62 -2.48 -13.81 2.13
CA GLY A 62 -2.93 -14.46 0.88
C GLY A 62 -3.97 -13.64 0.12
N CYS A 63 -3.92 -12.32 0.23
CA CYS A 63 -4.89 -11.41 -0.39
C CYS A 63 -4.50 -11.06 -1.82
N ASN A 64 -5.50 -10.85 -2.68
CA ASN A 64 -5.34 -10.26 -4.00
C ASN A 64 -5.47 -8.74 -3.88
N MET A 65 -4.38 -8.02 -4.09
CA MET A 65 -4.28 -6.60 -3.84
C MET A 65 -4.52 -5.82 -5.13
N VAL A 66 -5.43 -4.85 -5.08
CA VAL A 66 -5.48 -3.73 -6.03
C VAL A 66 -4.97 -2.51 -5.28
N ALA A 67 -3.88 -1.94 -5.76
CA ALA A 67 -3.16 -0.88 -5.09
C ALA A 67 -3.18 0.38 -5.94
N ILE A 68 -3.59 1.50 -5.35
CA ILE A 68 -3.66 2.78 -6.05
C ILE A 68 -2.81 3.84 -5.37
N ASP A 69 -2.10 4.61 -6.19
CA ASP A 69 -1.38 5.80 -5.76
C ASP A 69 -1.21 6.75 -6.95
N PRO A 70 -1.62 8.02 -6.83
CA PRO A 70 -1.52 8.97 -7.95
C PRO A 70 -0.09 9.49 -8.16
N TRP A 71 0.79 9.39 -7.16
CA TRP A 71 2.00 10.19 -7.12
C TRP A 71 3.24 9.51 -7.69
N THR A 72 4.18 10.39 -8.04
CA THR A 72 5.54 10.07 -8.42
C THR A 72 6.45 10.25 -7.20
N ASP A 73 7.46 9.39 -7.08
CA ASP A 73 8.46 9.48 -6.03
C ASP A 73 9.43 10.64 -6.28
N GLU A 74 8.96 11.85 -5.97
CA GLU A 74 9.68 13.11 -6.20
C GLU A 74 10.12 13.81 -4.90
N PHE A 75 9.62 13.36 -3.75
CA PHE A 75 9.84 14.01 -2.46
C PHE A 75 10.55 13.07 -1.47
N GLY A 76 11.83 13.33 -1.16
CA GLY A 76 12.58 12.57 -0.15
C GLY A 76 14.08 12.48 -0.40
N LEU A 77 14.76 11.63 0.37
CA LEU A 77 16.23 11.45 0.33
C LEU A 77 16.69 10.36 -0.67
N ASN A 78 15.78 9.53 -1.19
CA ASN A 78 16.09 8.38 -2.05
C ASN A 78 15.15 8.25 -3.26
N THR A 79 14.71 9.36 -3.82
CA THR A 79 13.74 9.43 -4.93
C THR A 79 14.40 9.12 -6.28
N ASP A 80 13.69 8.46 -7.19
CA ASP A 80 14.15 8.25 -8.57
C ASP A 80 13.24 8.88 -9.64
N GLY A 81 12.17 9.57 -9.23
CA GLY A 81 11.22 10.23 -10.13
C GLY A 81 10.30 9.28 -10.88
N ARG A 82 10.20 8.00 -10.48
CA ARG A 82 9.22 7.06 -11.04
C ARG A 82 7.91 7.09 -10.24
N PRO A 83 6.78 6.72 -10.86
CA PRO A 83 5.53 6.52 -10.15
C PRO A 83 5.68 5.54 -8.97
N TYR A 84 5.03 5.81 -7.84
CA TYR A 84 5.05 4.93 -6.67
C TYR A 84 4.60 3.50 -7.00
N ILE A 85 3.70 3.35 -7.96
CA ILE A 85 3.24 2.05 -8.45
C ILE A 85 4.35 1.20 -9.09
N GLU A 86 5.40 1.81 -9.65
CA GLU A 86 6.54 1.05 -10.21
C GLU A 86 7.40 0.48 -9.09
N HIS A 87 7.59 1.23 -8.00
CA HIS A 87 8.25 0.72 -6.79
C HIS A 87 7.46 -0.40 -6.14
N LEU A 88 6.13 -0.32 -6.13
CA LEU A 88 5.28 -1.42 -5.69
C LEU A 88 5.57 -2.68 -6.51
N MET A 89 5.61 -2.57 -7.84
CA MET A 89 5.82 -3.76 -8.69
C MET A 89 7.23 -4.33 -8.54
N ASP A 90 8.25 -3.50 -8.31
CA ASP A 90 9.60 -3.97 -7.99
C ASP A 90 9.59 -4.74 -6.66
N ASN A 91 8.99 -4.17 -5.61
CA ASN A 91 8.85 -4.85 -4.31
C ASN A 91 7.99 -6.12 -4.40
N ALA A 92 6.94 -6.14 -5.21
CA ALA A 92 6.08 -7.31 -5.37
C ALA A 92 6.86 -8.49 -5.96
N ARG A 93 7.72 -8.24 -6.96
CA ARG A 93 8.63 -9.26 -7.52
C ARG A 93 9.65 -9.74 -6.49
N ASP A 94 10.27 -8.82 -5.75
CA ASP A 94 11.24 -9.17 -4.71
C ASP A 94 10.61 -10.02 -3.59
N TRP A 95 9.32 -9.78 -3.31
CA TRP A 95 8.56 -10.51 -2.31
C TRP A 95 7.93 -11.81 -2.84
N GLY A 96 7.89 -12.01 -4.15
CA GLY A 96 7.30 -13.16 -4.84
C GLY A 96 5.77 -13.16 -4.81
N VAL A 97 5.16 -11.98 -4.92
CA VAL A 97 3.71 -11.76 -4.86
C VAL A 97 3.18 -10.95 -6.05
N GLU A 98 3.96 -10.79 -7.11
CA GLU A 98 3.60 -10.02 -8.30
C GLU A 98 2.30 -10.50 -8.97
N ASP A 99 1.99 -11.80 -8.88
CA ASP A 99 0.74 -12.37 -9.41
C ASP A 99 -0.49 -12.03 -8.56
N GLN A 100 -0.29 -11.54 -7.34
CA GLN A 100 -1.34 -11.15 -6.39
C GLN A 100 -1.53 -9.63 -6.32
N VAL A 101 -0.70 -8.85 -7.02
CA VAL A 101 -0.64 -7.39 -6.86
C VAL A 101 -0.88 -6.70 -8.20
N MET A 102 -1.87 -5.80 -8.23
CA MET A 102 -2.15 -4.91 -9.35
C MET A 102 -1.99 -3.46 -8.92
N GLY A 103 -0.92 -2.80 -9.39
CA GLY A 103 -0.70 -1.36 -9.19
C GLY A 103 -1.39 -0.52 -10.27
N LEU A 104 -2.08 0.55 -9.87
CA LEU A 104 -2.73 1.51 -10.76
C LEU A 104 -2.36 2.94 -10.35
N GLN A 105 -1.78 3.71 -11.26
CA GLN A 105 -1.52 5.12 -11.01
C GLN A 105 -2.85 5.89 -11.12
N LEU A 106 -3.47 6.15 -9.99
CA LEU A 106 -4.88 6.57 -9.93
C LEU A 106 -5.19 7.29 -8.61
N ALA A 107 -5.86 8.44 -8.69
CA ALA A 107 -6.43 9.11 -7.52
C ALA A 107 -7.77 8.47 -7.10
N MET A 108 -8.09 8.49 -5.80
CA MET A 108 -9.35 7.91 -5.28
C MET A 108 -10.62 8.46 -5.95
N PRO A 109 -10.79 9.78 -6.16
CA PRO A 109 -11.99 10.31 -6.81
C PRO A 109 -12.19 9.78 -8.23
N ASP A 110 -11.10 9.45 -8.92
CA ASP A 110 -11.10 8.94 -10.30
C ASP A 110 -11.17 7.42 -10.40
N SER A 111 -11.16 6.72 -9.27
CA SER A 111 -11.05 5.27 -9.23
C SER A 111 -12.16 4.53 -9.96
N LYS A 112 -13.39 5.06 -9.92
CA LYS A 112 -14.57 4.57 -10.67
C LYS A 112 -14.78 3.05 -10.54
N PHE A 113 -14.36 2.46 -9.43
CA PHE A 113 -14.61 1.05 -9.15
C PHE A 113 -16.10 0.78 -9.04
N ALA A 114 -16.55 -0.36 -9.55
CA ALA A 114 -17.94 -0.78 -9.43
C ALA A 114 -18.27 -1.13 -7.97
N ASP A 115 -19.54 -1.00 -7.60
CA ASP A 115 -20.01 -1.39 -6.27
C ASP A 115 -19.71 -2.87 -5.97
N GLY A 116 -19.36 -3.17 -4.71
CA GLY A 116 -19.04 -4.53 -4.26
C GLY A 116 -17.76 -5.15 -4.87
N THR A 117 -16.87 -4.35 -5.47
CA THR A 117 -15.63 -4.87 -6.07
C THR A 117 -14.66 -5.46 -5.05
N PHE A 118 -14.57 -4.90 -3.85
CA PHE A 118 -13.59 -5.30 -2.84
C PHE A 118 -14.24 -5.88 -1.60
N ASP A 119 -13.58 -6.89 -1.02
CA ASP A 119 -13.96 -7.49 0.25
C ASP A 119 -13.52 -6.61 1.43
N ALA A 120 -12.46 -5.81 1.25
CA ALA A 120 -11.95 -4.85 2.23
C ALA A 120 -11.24 -3.66 1.55
N VAL A 121 -11.19 -2.54 2.25
CA VAL A 121 -10.36 -1.38 1.90
C VAL A 121 -9.35 -1.15 3.03
N TYR A 122 -8.09 -1.00 2.66
CA TYR A 122 -6.96 -0.73 3.54
C TYR A 122 -6.32 0.60 3.16
N SER A 123 -5.92 1.36 4.17
CA SER A 123 -5.06 2.53 4.03
C SER A 123 -4.39 2.80 5.38
N SER A 124 -3.10 3.10 5.36
CA SER A 124 -2.33 3.36 6.59
C SER A 124 -1.99 4.84 6.80
N THR A 125 -1.75 5.59 5.72
CA THR A 125 -1.20 6.96 5.76
C THR A 125 -1.61 7.82 4.56
N ALA A 126 -2.79 7.55 3.97
CA ALA A 126 -3.27 8.31 2.81
C ALA A 126 -4.44 9.25 3.14
N PHE A 127 -5.25 8.95 4.16
CA PHE A 127 -6.46 9.72 4.44
C PHE A 127 -6.19 11.13 4.95
N GLU A 128 -5.05 11.35 5.60
CA GLU A 128 -4.57 12.68 5.96
C GLU A 128 -4.25 13.56 4.74
N MET A 129 -4.06 12.96 3.55
CA MET A 129 -3.70 13.66 2.32
C MET A 129 -4.91 14.01 1.43
N ILE A 130 -6.10 13.45 1.69
CA ILE A 130 -7.34 13.72 0.91
C ILE A 130 -7.73 15.21 0.94
N ARG A 131 -7.18 16.01 1.87
CA ARG A 131 -7.27 17.47 1.93
C ARG A 131 -5.95 18.12 2.38
N GLY A 132 -4.82 17.53 1.98
CA GLY A 132 -3.47 17.88 2.45
C GLY A 132 -2.99 19.29 2.09
N LEU A 133 -1.72 19.58 2.41
CA LEU A 133 -1.07 20.91 2.47
C LEU A 133 -1.41 21.93 1.36
N PHE A 134 -1.76 21.44 0.17
CA PHE A 134 -1.96 22.25 -1.03
C PHE A 134 -3.44 22.41 -1.44
N GLY A 135 -4.39 21.91 -0.63
CA GLY A 135 -5.84 22.06 -0.84
C GLY A 135 -6.46 21.06 -1.82
N GLU A 136 -7.78 21.14 -1.99
CA GLU A 136 -8.56 20.22 -2.85
C GLU A 136 -8.14 20.29 -4.33
N GLU A 137 -7.68 21.44 -4.82
CA GLU A 137 -7.35 21.66 -6.23
C GLU A 137 -6.17 20.81 -6.73
N GLU A 138 -5.19 20.53 -5.88
CA GLU A 138 -4.05 19.66 -6.25
C GLU A 138 -4.44 18.18 -6.25
N TYR A 139 -5.39 17.79 -5.40
CA TYR A 139 -5.87 16.40 -5.34
C TYR A 139 -6.73 16.01 -6.55
N VAL A 140 -7.38 16.99 -7.20
CA VAL A 140 -8.26 16.78 -8.36
C VAL A 140 -7.50 16.84 -9.70
N LYS A 141 -6.25 17.33 -9.71
CA LYS A 141 -5.45 17.47 -10.95
C LYS A 141 -4.59 16.25 -11.28
N SER A 142 -4.40 15.33 -10.32
CA SER A 142 -3.62 14.10 -10.46
C SER A 142 -4.50 12.91 -10.87
#